data_AF-A0A957CJM6-F1
#
_entry.id   AF-A0A957CJM6-F1
#
_cell.length_a   1.000
_cell.length_b   1.000
_cell.length_c   1.000
_cell.angle_alpha   90.00
_cell.angle_beta   90.00
_cell.angle_gamma   90.00
#
_symmetry.space_group_name_H-M   'P 1'
#
loop_
_entity.id
_entity.type
_entity.pdbx_description
1 polymer ?
#
loop_
_entity_poly.entity_id
_entity_poly.type
_entity_poly.pdbx_seq_one_letter_code
_entity_poly.pdbx_strand_id
1 'polypeptide(L)'
;DGSGARDANEGYMGNVTFTVAKAGAMVGQAVSSGTDAPFCFEGLEAGSYQVAQIVPGRVEMTTAANATIEVEVGRTVGVEFGSRLRDAGAAAPTPAGEVAAVVQPTEPAVEPAAEAPADAGGFSLAAISGLLVMILAVVLLGVLIFLALRRSGGA
;
A
#
# COMPACT_ATOMS: atom_id res chain seq x y z
N ASP A 1 15.13 -18.23 -14.46
CA ASP A 1 14.26 -18.50 -15.64
C ASP A 1 12.76 -18.22 -15.40
N GLY A 2 12.39 -17.60 -14.28
CA GLY A 2 11.00 -17.33 -13.94
C GLY A 2 10.28 -18.49 -13.25
N SER A 3 10.98 -19.56 -12.87
CA SER A 3 10.46 -20.68 -12.10
C SER A 3 10.04 -20.32 -10.66
N GLY A 4 10.50 -19.17 -10.15
CA GLY A 4 10.31 -18.77 -8.76
C GLY A 4 11.28 -19.43 -7.79
N ALA A 5 12.15 -20.33 -8.27
CA ALA A 5 13.33 -20.78 -7.55
C ALA A 5 14.55 -19.97 -8.00
N ARG A 6 15.50 -19.79 -7.08
CA ARG A 6 16.74 -19.09 -7.38
C ARG A 6 17.77 -20.05 -7.98
N ASP A 7 18.17 -19.80 -9.22
CA ASP A 7 19.23 -20.57 -9.89
C ASP A 7 20.60 -19.89 -9.79
N ALA A 8 21.68 -20.67 -9.98
CA ALA A 8 23.06 -20.18 -9.90
C ALA A 8 23.39 -19.09 -10.96
N ASN A 9 22.64 -19.04 -12.06
CA ASN A 9 22.79 -18.05 -13.13
C ASN A 9 21.87 -16.84 -12.97
N GLU A 10 21.08 -16.74 -11.91
CA GLU A 10 20.25 -15.57 -11.64
C GLU A 10 21.03 -14.47 -10.89
N GLY A 11 20.91 -13.24 -11.38
CA GLY A 11 21.52 -12.06 -10.76
C GLY A 11 20.65 -11.44 -9.67
N TYR A 12 21.18 -10.39 -9.05
CA TYR A 12 20.48 -9.63 -8.01
C TYR A 12 19.74 -8.43 -8.63
N MET A 13 18.49 -8.19 -8.18
CA MET A 13 17.68 -7.08 -8.68
C MET A 13 17.81 -5.86 -7.76
N GLY A 14 18.21 -4.73 -8.34
CA GLY A 14 18.21 -3.43 -7.66
C GLY A 14 16.88 -2.69 -7.82
N ASN A 15 16.64 -1.73 -6.93
CA ASN A 15 15.45 -0.88 -6.89
C ASN A 15 14.15 -1.65 -6.62
N VAL A 16 14.22 -2.76 -5.88
CA VAL A 16 13.04 -3.42 -5.31
C VAL A 16 12.81 -2.86 -3.91
N THR A 17 11.61 -2.36 -3.64
CA THR A 17 11.23 -1.89 -2.30
C THR A 17 10.72 -3.07 -1.49
N PHE A 18 11.26 -3.25 -0.30
CA PHE A 18 10.79 -4.22 0.68
C PHE A 18 10.17 -3.50 1.88
N THR A 19 9.02 -3.98 2.35
CA THR A 19 8.41 -3.52 3.61
C THR A 19 8.29 -4.69 4.56
N VAL A 20 8.48 -4.42 5.86
CA VAL A 20 8.34 -5.38 6.94
C VAL A 20 7.26 -4.88 7.88
N ALA A 21 6.27 -5.71 8.19
CA ALA A 21 5.16 -5.37 9.06
C ALA A 21 4.90 -6.44 10.12
N LYS A 22 4.47 -6.01 11.31
CA LYS A 22 4.03 -6.87 12.43
C LYS A 22 2.67 -6.38 12.90
N ALA A 23 1.71 -7.29 13.06
CA ALA A 23 0.35 -6.95 13.51
C ALA A 23 -0.30 -5.79 12.73
N GLY A 24 -0.05 -5.70 11.42
CA GLY A 24 -0.57 -4.64 10.55
C GLY A 24 0.18 -3.31 10.57
N ALA A 25 1.18 -3.14 11.44
CA ALA A 25 2.02 -1.94 11.50
C ALA A 25 3.35 -2.16 10.76
N MET A 26 3.74 -1.21 9.89
CA MET A 26 5.04 -1.24 9.23
C MET A 26 6.15 -0.91 10.25
N VAL A 27 7.11 -1.81 10.39
CA VAL A 27 8.25 -1.70 11.30
C VAL A 27 9.57 -1.41 10.57
N GLY A 28 9.59 -1.57 9.24
CA GLY A 28 10.79 -1.33 8.44
C GLY A 28 10.49 -1.25 6.96
N GLN A 29 11.39 -0.56 6.25
CA GLN A 29 11.42 -0.50 4.79
C GLN A 29 12.87 -0.43 4.30
N ALA A 30 13.16 -1.06 3.16
CA ALA A 30 14.45 -0.98 2.49
C ALA A 30 14.28 -1.00 0.97
N VAL A 31 15.32 -0.58 0.24
CA VAL A 31 15.38 -0.68 -1.22
C VAL A 31 16.66 -1.44 -1.60
N SER A 32 16.55 -2.46 -2.44
CA SER A 32 17.71 -3.26 -2.85
C SER A 32 18.70 -2.48 -3.72
N SER A 33 19.99 -2.72 -3.50
CA SER A 33 21.09 -2.19 -4.31
C SER A 33 21.32 -2.97 -5.60
N GLY A 34 20.78 -4.19 -5.71
CA GLY A 34 21.08 -5.10 -6.83
C GLY A 34 22.44 -5.77 -6.72
N THR A 35 22.95 -5.91 -5.51
CA THR A 35 24.17 -6.67 -5.17
C THR A 35 23.82 -7.90 -4.34
N ASP A 36 24.81 -8.74 -4.07
CA ASP A 36 24.66 -9.92 -3.22
C ASP A 36 24.46 -9.61 -1.73
N ALA A 37 24.82 -8.41 -1.30
CA ALA A 37 24.59 -7.91 0.04
C ALA A 37 23.08 -7.85 0.38
N PRO A 38 22.59 -8.65 1.35
CA PRO A 38 21.22 -8.55 1.82
C PRO A 38 21.04 -7.30 2.70
N PHE A 39 19.79 -6.84 2.82
CA PHE A 39 19.43 -5.85 3.83
C PHE A 39 18.98 -6.57 5.12
N CYS A 40 19.54 -6.19 6.26
CA CYS A 40 19.20 -6.76 7.56
C CYS A 40 18.35 -5.79 8.39
N PHE A 41 17.17 -6.24 8.82
CA PHE A 41 16.38 -5.57 9.84
C PHE A 41 16.77 -6.16 11.21
N GLU A 42 17.48 -5.38 12.01
CA GLU A 42 17.99 -5.81 13.32
C GLU A 42 17.09 -5.35 14.47
N GLY A 43 17.27 -5.95 15.65
CA GLY A 43 16.52 -5.58 16.85
C GLY A 43 15.03 -5.90 16.79
N LEU A 44 14.62 -6.78 15.88
CA LEU A 44 13.24 -7.25 15.80
C LEU A 44 12.90 -8.10 17.03
N GLU A 45 11.76 -7.81 17.63
CA GLU A 45 11.16 -8.68 18.64
C GLU A 45 10.80 -10.05 18.02
N ALA A 46 10.72 -11.09 18.85
CA ALA A 46 10.19 -12.36 18.38
C ALA A 46 8.73 -12.25 17.92
N GLY A 47 8.37 -13.05 16.92
CA GLY A 47 7.00 -13.18 16.42
C GLY A 47 6.91 -13.27 14.90
N SER A 48 5.66 -13.23 14.41
CA SER A 48 5.32 -13.32 12.99
C SER A 48 5.39 -11.96 12.29
N TYR A 49 6.07 -11.93 11.14
CA TYR A 49 6.24 -10.75 10.30
C TYR A 49 5.77 -11.02 8.86
N GLN A 50 5.13 -10.01 8.27
CA GLN A 50 4.86 -9.95 6.84
C GLN A 50 5.97 -9.15 6.15
N VAL A 51 6.63 -9.77 5.17
CA VAL A 51 7.58 -9.09 4.28
C VAL A 51 6.94 -8.98 2.91
N ALA A 52 6.85 -7.78 2.35
CA ALA A 52 6.31 -7.56 1.01
C ALA A 52 7.34 -6.92 0.09
N GLN A 53 7.25 -7.20 -1.21
CA GLN A 53 8.08 -6.61 -2.24
C GLN A 53 7.25 -5.74 -3.19
N ILE A 54 7.87 -4.69 -3.73
CA ILE A 54 7.36 -3.90 -4.85
C ILE A 54 8.48 -3.79 -5.86
N VAL A 55 8.26 -4.35 -7.05
CA VAL A 55 9.25 -4.38 -8.12
C VAL A 55 9.08 -3.18 -9.08
N PRO A 56 10.17 -2.69 -9.71
CA PRO A 56 10.08 -1.58 -10.66
C PRO A 56 9.31 -1.96 -11.93
N GLY A 57 8.75 -0.97 -12.63
CA GLY A 57 7.81 -1.19 -13.75
C GLY A 57 8.34 -2.02 -14.94
N ARG A 58 9.66 -2.16 -15.10
CA ARG A 58 10.26 -2.98 -16.16
C ARG A 58 10.31 -4.47 -15.85
N VAL A 59 10.02 -4.89 -14.61
CA VAL A 59 10.14 -6.29 -14.17
C VAL A 59 8.88 -6.78 -13.46
N GLU A 60 8.58 -8.06 -13.59
CA GLU A 60 7.48 -8.74 -12.90
C GLU A 60 8.00 -9.73 -11.87
N MET A 61 7.21 -9.96 -10.82
CA MET A 61 7.53 -10.91 -9.76
C MET A 61 7.41 -12.33 -10.28
N THR A 62 8.35 -13.19 -9.93
CA THR A 62 8.34 -14.63 -10.22
C THR A 62 8.10 -15.46 -8.95
N THR A 63 8.16 -14.82 -7.78
CA THR A 63 7.71 -15.33 -6.48
C THR A 63 6.45 -14.60 -6.03
N ALA A 64 5.89 -15.00 -4.88
CA ALA A 64 4.81 -14.27 -4.24
C ALA A 64 5.18 -12.81 -3.95
N ALA A 65 4.18 -11.92 -3.92
CA ALA A 65 4.36 -10.50 -3.60
C ALA A 65 4.71 -10.26 -2.13
N ASN A 66 4.44 -11.23 -1.26
CA ASN A 66 4.74 -11.19 0.15
C ASN A 66 5.03 -12.59 0.70
N ALA A 67 5.65 -12.63 1.88
CA ALA A 67 5.95 -13.83 2.63
C ALA A 67 5.70 -13.57 4.13
N THR A 68 5.24 -14.60 4.83
CA THR A 68 5.17 -14.62 6.29
C THR A 68 6.40 -15.33 6.83
N ILE A 69 7.10 -14.72 7.79
CA ILE A 69 8.25 -15.32 8.47
C ILE A 69 8.06 -15.26 9.98
N GLU A 70 8.57 -16.27 10.67
CA GLU A 70 8.64 -16.29 12.14
C GLU A 70 10.07 -15.92 12.57
N VAL A 71 10.20 -14.90 13.41
CA VAL A 71 11.47 -14.43 13.93
C VAL A 71 11.61 -14.85 15.39
N GLU A 72 12.76 -15.41 15.74
CA GLU A 72 13.12 -15.78 17.10
C GLU A 72 14.28 -14.91 17.61
N VAL A 73 14.40 -14.77 18.94
CA VAL A 73 15.46 -13.99 19.56
C VAL A 73 16.84 -14.55 19.18
N GLY A 74 17.71 -13.68 18.66
CA GLY A 74 19.09 -14.04 18.29
C GLY A 74 19.20 -14.91 17.04
N ARG A 75 18.13 -15.06 16.25
CA ARG A 75 18.12 -15.80 14.98
C ARG A 75 18.02 -14.84 13.79
N THR A 76 18.65 -15.24 12.69
CA THR A 76 18.53 -14.56 11.40
C THR A 76 17.72 -15.44 10.46
N VAL A 77 16.70 -14.85 9.83
CA VAL A 77 15.87 -15.52 8.83
C VAL A 77 16.08 -14.80 7.50
N GLY A 78 16.50 -15.56 6.49
CA GLY A 78 16.62 -15.07 5.12
C GLY A 78 15.31 -15.24 4.37
N VAL A 79 14.92 -14.21 3.62
CA VAL A 79 13.82 -14.27 2.65
C VAL A 79 14.32 -13.73 1.33
N GLU A 80 14.00 -14.45 0.25
CA GLU A 80 14.37 -14.06 -1.11
C GLU A 80 13.11 -13.90 -1.96
N PHE A 81 13.16 -12.96 -2.88
CA PHE A 81 12.09 -12.68 -3.82
C PHE A 81 12.64 -12.64 -5.24
N GLY A 82 11.95 -13.31 -6.15
CA GLY A 82 12.32 -13.42 -7.55
C GLY A 82 11.59 -12.41 -8.42
N SER A 83 12.27 -11.93 -9.47
CA SER A 83 11.68 -11.14 -10.53
C SER A 83 12.38 -11.36 -11.87
N ARG A 84 11.70 -11.06 -12.97
CA ARG A 84 12.26 -11.10 -14.33
C ARG A 84 11.84 -9.88 -15.12
N LEU A 85 12.60 -9.53 -16.16
CA LEU A 85 12.19 -8.49 -17.11
C LEU A 85 10.81 -8.88 -17.70
N ARG A 86 9.91 -7.89 -17.80
CA ARG A 86 8.66 -8.09 -18.53
C ARG A 86 8.96 -8.24 -20.01
N ASP A 87 8.24 -9.13 -20.67
CA ASP A 87 8.16 -9.11 -22.12
C ASP A 87 7.50 -7.79 -22.56
N ALA A 88 7.97 -7.19 -23.65
CA ALA A 88 7.54 -5.86 -24.10
C ALA A 88 6.05 -5.71 -24.47
N GLY A 89 5.25 -6.78 -24.32
CA GLY A 89 3.79 -6.79 -24.49
C GLY A 89 2.99 -7.09 -23.23
N ALA A 90 3.63 -7.33 -22.08
CA ALA A 90 2.94 -7.61 -20.82
C ALA A 90 2.49 -6.31 -20.16
N ALA A 91 1.18 -6.14 -19.98
CA ALA A 91 0.59 -4.99 -19.29
C ALA A 91 1.17 -4.87 -17.87
N ALA A 92 1.45 -3.63 -17.42
CA ALA A 92 1.91 -3.37 -16.07
C ALA A 92 0.86 -3.85 -15.05
N PRO A 93 1.25 -4.41 -13.89
CA PRO A 93 0.31 -4.86 -12.89
C PRO A 93 -0.44 -3.66 -12.31
N THR A 94 -1.77 -3.71 -12.39
CA THR A 94 -2.65 -2.94 -11.51
C THR A 94 -2.44 -3.45 -10.08
N PRO A 95 -2.25 -2.60 -9.07
CA PRO A 95 -2.16 -3.04 -7.67
C PRO A 95 -3.39 -3.87 -7.32
N ALA A 96 -3.17 -5.03 -6.70
CA ALA A 96 -4.23 -5.93 -6.27
C ALA A 96 -5.08 -5.27 -5.17
N GLY A 97 -6.15 -4.59 -5.60
CA GLY A 97 -7.34 -4.31 -4.83
C GLY A 97 -8.40 -5.34 -5.19
N GLU A 98 -8.65 -6.23 -4.24
CA GLU A 98 -9.72 -7.21 -4.17
C GLU A 98 -11.08 -6.71 -4.68
N VAL A 99 -11.72 -7.46 -5.59
CA VAL A 99 -13.16 -7.78 -5.54
C VAL A 99 -13.44 -9.05 -6.35
N ALA A 100 -13.30 -10.20 -5.71
CA ALA A 100 -14.07 -11.37 -6.09
C ALA A 100 -15.49 -11.21 -5.52
N ALA A 101 -16.47 -11.02 -6.38
CA ALA A 101 -17.87 -11.31 -6.06
C ALA A 101 -18.61 -11.67 -7.35
N VAL A 102 -18.49 -12.94 -7.75
CA VAL A 102 -19.47 -13.60 -8.60
C VAL A 102 -20.57 -14.10 -7.66
N VAL A 103 -21.81 -13.66 -7.85
CA VAL A 103 -23.07 -14.44 -7.96
C VAL A 103 -24.23 -13.45 -7.96
N GLN A 104 -24.85 -13.29 -9.13
CA GLN A 104 -26.18 -12.70 -9.29
C GLN A 104 -27.24 -13.75 -8.90
N PRO A 105 -28.28 -13.41 -8.13
CA PRO A 105 -29.57 -14.07 -8.23
C PRO A 105 -30.43 -13.34 -9.27
N THR A 106 -30.93 -14.13 -10.22
CA THR A 106 -31.97 -13.76 -11.19
C THR A 106 -33.29 -13.50 -10.46
N GLU A 107 -33.94 -12.36 -10.70
CA GLU A 107 -35.39 -12.24 -10.57
C GLU A 107 -35.93 -11.33 -11.70
N PRO A 108 -36.94 -11.76 -12.49
CA PRO A 108 -37.36 -11.07 -13.71
C PRO A 108 -38.42 -9.99 -13.48
N ALA A 109 -38.19 -8.85 -14.13
CA ALA A 109 -39.11 -7.90 -14.79
C ALA A 109 -40.51 -7.61 -14.20
N VAL A 110 -40.75 -6.33 -13.84
CA VAL A 110 -41.86 -5.51 -14.39
C VAL A 110 -41.39 -4.06 -14.59
N GLU A 111 -41.41 -3.61 -15.84
CA GLU A 111 -41.23 -2.25 -16.40
C GLU A 111 -42.56 -1.44 -16.33
N PRO A 112 -42.66 -0.17 -16.79
CA PRO A 112 -41.90 1.06 -16.55
C PRO A 112 -42.84 2.24 -16.15
N ALA A 113 -42.30 3.35 -15.63
CA ALA A 113 -42.89 4.69 -15.85
C ALA A 113 -41.89 5.81 -15.52
N ALA A 114 -41.51 6.55 -16.58
CA ALA A 114 -41.13 7.98 -16.67
C ALA A 114 -40.07 8.54 -15.69
N GLU A 115 -39.12 9.39 -16.03
CA GLU A 115 -38.70 10.14 -17.22
C GLU A 115 -37.30 10.66 -16.85
N ALA A 116 -36.35 10.69 -17.79
CA ALA A 116 -35.08 11.41 -17.64
C ALA A 116 -35.28 12.84 -18.20
N PRO A 117 -34.46 13.87 -17.88
CA PRO A 117 -33.02 13.82 -18.13
C PRO A 117 -32.09 14.59 -17.14
N ALA A 118 -30.79 14.30 -17.29
CA ALA A 118 -29.58 15.14 -17.11
C ALA A 118 -29.62 16.27 -16.05
N ASP A 119 -28.62 16.45 -15.19
CA ASP A 119 -27.26 16.86 -15.58
C ASP A 119 -26.36 16.98 -14.33
N ALA A 120 -25.05 17.01 -14.59
CA ALA A 120 -24.00 17.62 -13.77
C ALA A 120 -23.79 17.19 -12.30
N GLY A 121 -22.69 16.46 -12.09
CA GLY A 121 -21.72 16.80 -11.03
C GLY A 121 -22.14 16.52 -9.59
N GLY A 122 -22.29 15.25 -9.22
CA GLY A 122 -22.53 14.84 -7.83
C GLY A 122 -21.23 14.70 -7.02
N PHE A 123 -20.80 15.78 -6.36
CA PHE A 123 -19.88 15.68 -5.22
C PHE A 123 -20.50 14.75 -4.16
N SER A 124 -19.81 13.66 -3.82
CA SER A 124 -20.30 12.70 -2.83
C SER A 124 -20.42 13.37 -1.44
N LEU A 125 -21.65 13.56 -0.98
CA LEU A 125 -22.02 14.15 0.31
C LEU A 125 -21.50 13.37 1.53
N ALA A 126 -20.98 12.16 1.34
CA ALA A 126 -20.30 11.41 2.40
C ALA A 126 -18.85 11.88 2.65
N ALA A 127 -18.23 12.62 1.71
CA ALA A 127 -16.87 13.15 1.85
C ALA A 127 -16.82 14.60 2.40
N ILE A 128 -17.96 15.31 2.46
CA ILE A 128 -18.04 16.72 2.88
C ILE A 128 -18.12 16.89 4.41
N SER A 129 -18.54 15.85 5.14
CA SER A 129 -18.66 15.92 6.61
C SER A 129 -17.32 16.09 7.32
N GLY A 130 -16.24 15.52 6.79
CA GLY A 130 -14.89 15.66 7.36
C GLY A 130 -14.27 17.04 7.14
N LEU A 131 -14.51 17.66 5.97
CA LEU A 131 -13.94 18.95 5.62
C LEU A 131 -14.53 20.09 6.46
N LEU A 132 -15.85 20.10 6.68
CA LEU A 132 -16.50 21.13 7.50
C LEU A 132 -16.04 21.10 8.96
N VAL A 133 -15.84 19.92 9.53
CA VAL A 133 -15.29 19.75 10.89
C VAL A 133 -13.84 20.23 10.95
N MET A 134 -13.02 19.91 9.94
CA MET A 134 -11.63 20.37 9.86
C MET A 134 -11.52 21.90 9.74
N ILE A 135 -12.36 22.53 8.91
CA ILE A 135 -12.37 23.99 8.77
C ILE A 135 -12.76 24.66 10.09
N LEU A 136 -13.78 24.14 10.78
CA LEU A 136 -14.19 24.66 12.10
C LEU A 136 -13.08 24.53 13.15
N ALA A 137 -12.38 23.39 13.18
CA ALA A 137 -11.26 23.18 14.11
C ALA A 137 -10.10 24.17 13.87
N VAL A 138 -9.73 24.40 12.61
CA VAL A 138 -8.65 25.34 12.25
C VAL A 138 -9.03 26.78 12.57
N VAL A 139 -10.28 27.19 12.31
CA VAL A 139 -10.76 28.54 12.64
C VAL A 139 -10.78 28.76 14.15
N LEU A 140 -11.28 27.79 14.94
CA LEU A 140 -11.29 27.90 16.40
C LEU A 140 -9.88 27.97 16.98
N LEU A 141 -8.95 27.15 16.46
CA LEU A 141 -7.54 27.20 16.87
C LEU A 141 -6.90 28.55 16.51
N GLY A 142 -7.18 29.08 15.32
CA GLY A 142 -6.69 30.39 14.88
C GLY A 142 -7.19 31.54 15.76
N VAL A 143 -8.47 31.53 16.16
CA VAL A 143 -9.05 32.53 17.07
C VAL A 143 -8.42 32.47 18.45
N LEU A 144 -8.20 31.26 18.99
CA LEU A 144 -7.53 31.08 20.28
C LEU A 144 -6.09 31.61 20.27
N ILE A 145 -5.33 31.32 19.21
CA ILE A 145 -3.96 31.82 19.04
C ILE A 145 -3.97 33.35 18.91
N PHE A 146 -4.88 33.93 18.12
CA PHE A 146 -5.00 35.37 17.96
C PHE A 146 -5.31 36.10 19.27
N LEU A 147 -6.23 35.55 20.08
CA LEU A 147 -6.56 36.12 21.39
C LEU A 147 -5.39 36.01 22.38
N ALA A 148 -4.64 34.90 22.36
CA ALA A 148 -3.43 34.75 23.18
C ALA A 148 -2.36 35.77 22.78
N LEU A 149 -2.10 35.94 21.48
CA LEU A 149 -1.12 36.90 20.96
C LEU A 149 -1.53 38.36 21.22
N ARG A 150 -2.82 38.68 21.09
CA ARG A 150 -3.35 40.02 21.39
C ARG A 150 -3.26 40.36 22.88
N ARG A 151 -3.37 39.37 23.76
CA ARG A 151 -3.25 39.56 25.22
C ARG A 151 -1.79 39.69 25.67
N SER A 152 -0.84 39.10 24.95
CA SER A 152 0.60 39.26 25.21
C SER A 152 1.22 40.52 24.60
N GLY A 153 0.55 41.19 23.66
CA GLY A 153 1.01 42.45 23.03
C GLY A 153 0.50 43.73 23.67
N GLY A 154 -0.23 43.64 24.79
CA GLY A 154 -0.71 44.79 25.57
C GLY A 154 -0.04 44.84 26.94
N ALA A 155 1.21 45.29 26.97
CA ALA A 155 1.94 45.75 28.16
C ALA A 155 2.64 47.06 27.81
#